data_AF-A0AAJ0GG57-F1
#
_entry.id   AF-A0AAJ0GG57-F1
#
_cell.length_a   1.000
_cell.length_b   1.000
_cell.length_c   1.000
_cell.angle_alpha   90.00
_cell.angle_beta   90.00
_cell.angle_gamma   90.00
#
_symmetry.space_group_name_H-M   'P 1'
#
loop_
_entity.id
_entity.type
_entity.pdbx_description
1 polymer ?
#
loop_
_entity_poly.entity_id
_entity_poly.type
_entity_poly.pdbx_seq_one_letter_code
_entity_poly.pdbx_strand_id
1 'polypeptide(L)'
;MSTQHNSREPPYTKTETDWLKRSYDGEFKFLQIIYKEEDREEGRNIARSLMEADEGDEEGEEDNQFLKDLEEDPMSHLADHFFSEQQLAWIEKHYRHSGNFMASHGLKAFDDEDCKEAVATAAALMGS
;
A
#
# COMPACT_ATOMS: atom_id res chain seq x y z
N MET A 1 -38.86 -14.67 -23.11
CA MET A 1 -39.31 -15.88 -22.38
C MET A 1 -38.06 -16.72 -22.13
N SER A 2 -37.37 -16.47 -21.02
CA SER A 2 -37.53 -17.17 -19.74
C SER A 2 -36.83 -18.53 -19.72
N THR A 3 -35.61 -18.51 -19.14
CA THR A 3 -35.09 -19.44 -18.12
C THR A 3 -35.46 -20.92 -18.17
N GLN A 4 -34.47 -21.76 -18.47
CA GLN A 4 -33.89 -22.79 -17.57
C GLN A 4 -33.09 -23.79 -18.39
N HIS A 5 -31.82 -24.01 -18.05
CA HIS A 5 -31.18 -25.33 -17.94
C HIS A 5 -30.10 -25.20 -16.87
N ASN A 6 -30.52 -25.18 -15.61
CA ASN A 6 -29.66 -25.53 -14.48
C ASN A 6 -29.47 -27.05 -14.53
N SER A 7 -28.65 -27.53 -15.46
CA SER A 7 -28.23 -28.93 -15.48
C SER A 7 -26.93 -29.03 -14.71
N ARG A 8 -27.04 -29.13 -13.39
CA ARG A 8 -25.94 -29.65 -12.58
C ARG A 8 -25.77 -31.10 -13.02
N GLU A 9 -24.80 -31.34 -13.91
CA GLU A 9 -24.36 -32.69 -14.32
C GLU A 9 -24.22 -33.55 -13.05
N PRO A 10 -24.73 -34.78 -13.05
CA PRO A 10 -24.62 -35.63 -11.88
C PRO A 10 -23.13 -35.79 -11.51
N PRO A 11 -22.77 -35.72 -10.21
CA PRO A 11 -21.40 -35.93 -9.79
C PRO A 11 -20.89 -37.28 -10.30
N TYR A 12 -19.60 -37.34 -10.63
CA TYR A 12 -18.97 -38.54 -11.17
C TYR A 12 -19.38 -39.79 -10.39
N THR A 13 -19.73 -40.85 -11.12
CA THR A 13 -20.00 -42.13 -10.51
C THR A 13 -18.73 -42.64 -9.84
N LYS A 14 -18.88 -43.50 -8.83
CA LYS A 14 -17.74 -44.03 -8.07
C LYS A 14 -16.68 -44.70 -8.96
N THR A 15 -17.12 -45.35 -10.03
CA THR A 15 -16.26 -45.97 -11.04
C THR A 15 -15.43 -44.93 -11.81
N GLU A 16 -16.02 -43.79 -12.18
CA GLU A 16 -15.34 -42.69 -12.88
C GLU A 16 -14.36 -41.98 -11.95
N THR A 17 -14.73 -41.76 -10.68
CA THR A 17 -13.81 -41.19 -9.68
C THR A 17 -12.61 -42.10 -9.42
N ASP A 18 -12.80 -43.41 -9.32
CA ASP A 18 -11.69 -44.36 -9.12
C ASP A 18 -10.79 -44.45 -10.35
N TRP A 19 -11.36 -44.35 -11.55
CA TRP A 19 -10.57 -44.24 -12.79
C TRP A 19 -9.75 -42.95 -12.83
N LEU A 20 -10.36 -41.80 -12.51
CA LEU A 20 -9.66 -40.50 -12.42
C LEU A 20 -8.53 -40.52 -11.39
N LYS A 21 -8.73 -41.17 -10.24
CA LYS A 21 -7.69 -41.37 -9.23
C LYS A 21 -6.53 -42.23 -9.73
N ARG A 22 -6.83 -43.31 -10.45
CA ARG A 22 -5.79 -44.22 -10.96
C ARG A 22 -5.01 -43.63 -12.13
N SER A 23 -5.70 -42.92 -13.03
CA SER A 23 -5.11 -42.44 -14.28
C SER A 23 -4.51 -41.04 -14.16
N TYR A 24 -5.06 -40.18 -13.30
CA TYR A 24 -4.70 -38.76 -13.21
C TYR A 24 -4.50 -38.26 -11.78
N ASP A 25 -4.45 -39.15 -10.78
CA ASP A 25 -4.33 -38.80 -9.35
C ASP A 25 -5.52 -37.95 -8.83
N GLY A 26 -6.66 -38.08 -9.50
CA GLY A 26 -7.94 -37.51 -9.08
C GLY A 26 -8.44 -36.39 -9.99
N GLU A 27 -9.71 -36.07 -9.79
CA GLU A 27 -10.45 -35.11 -10.60
C GLU A 27 -9.78 -33.74 -10.64
N PHE A 28 -9.30 -33.23 -9.51
CA PHE A 28 -8.63 -31.93 -9.45
C PHE A 28 -7.44 -31.84 -10.40
N LYS A 29 -6.65 -32.92 -10.48
CA LYS A 29 -5.42 -32.95 -11.28
C LYS A 29 -5.71 -33.24 -12.75
N PHE A 30 -6.72 -34.07 -13.04
CA PHE A 30 -7.29 -34.19 -14.37
C PHE A 30 -7.79 -32.84 -14.90
N LEU A 31 -8.57 -32.10 -14.09
CA LEU A 31 -9.09 -30.77 -14.42
C LEU A 31 -7.98 -29.74 -14.63
N GLN A 32 -6.90 -29.79 -13.84
CA GLN A 32 -5.72 -28.94 -14.01
C GLN A 32 -4.98 -29.19 -15.34
N ILE A 33 -4.98 -30.43 -15.84
CA ILE A 33 -4.29 -30.79 -17.10
C ILE A 33 -5.09 -30.33 -18.32
N ILE A 34 -6.43 -30.32 -18.23
CA ILE A 34 -7.30 -29.79 -19.30
C ILE A 34 -7.48 -28.26 -19.22
N TYR A 35 -7.08 -27.61 -18.12
CA TYR A 35 -7.05 -26.15 -17.96
C TYR A 35 -5.74 -25.56 -18.54
N LYS A 36 -5.67 -25.56 -19.87
CA LYS A 36 -4.76 -24.81 -20.79
C LYS A 36 -3.30 -24.60 -20.35
N GLU A 37 -2.42 -25.33 -21.03
CA GLU A 37 -0.96 -25.24 -20.92
C GLU A 37 -0.38 -23.87 -21.32
N GLU A 38 -1.05 -23.18 -22.24
CA GLU A 38 -0.67 -21.85 -22.79
C GLU A 38 -0.72 -20.73 -21.73
N ASP A 39 -1.74 -20.72 -20.87
CA ASP A 39 -1.90 -19.74 -19.78
C ASP A 39 -0.84 -19.92 -18.68
N ARG A 40 -0.23 -21.11 -18.59
CA ARG A 40 0.75 -21.47 -17.56
C ARG A 40 2.15 -20.99 -17.91
N GLU A 41 2.49 -20.89 -19.19
CA GLU A 41 3.77 -20.33 -19.64
C GLU A 41 3.76 -18.81 -19.57
N GLU A 42 2.67 -18.18 -19.99
CA GLU A 42 2.45 -16.74 -19.84
C GLU A 42 2.48 -16.34 -18.36
N GLY A 43 1.80 -17.09 -17.49
CA GLY A 43 1.86 -16.89 -16.05
C GLY A 43 3.26 -17.05 -15.44
N ARG A 44 4.08 -18.00 -15.94
CA ARG A 44 5.48 -18.15 -15.50
C ARG A 44 6.37 -17.01 -15.99
N ASN A 45 6.11 -16.51 -17.19
CA ASN A 45 6.87 -15.39 -17.75
C ASN A 45 6.57 -14.09 -17.00
N ILE A 46 5.28 -13.83 -16.73
CA ILE A 46 4.84 -12.71 -15.88
C ILE A 46 5.44 -12.81 -14.47
N ALA A 47 5.39 -13.99 -13.86
CA ALA A 47 5.98 -14.20 -12.54
C ALA A 47 7.51 -13.99 -12.53
N ARG A 48 8.21 -14.43 -13.58
CA ARG A 48 9.66 -14.20 -13.72
C ARG A 48 9.98 -12.72 -13.94
N SER A 49 9.23 -12.02 -14.78
CA SER A 49 9.39 -10.57 -14.97
C SER A 49 9.08 -9.77 -13.72
N LEU A 50 8.10 -10.20 -12.91
CA LEU A 50 7.82 -9.61 -11.59
C LEU A 50 8.98 -9.84 -10.62
N MET A 51 9.51 -11.07 -10.52
CA MET A 51 10.67 -11.37 -9.65
C MET A 51 11.95 -10.65 -10.11
N GLU A 52 12.20 -10.54 -11.41
CA GLU A 52 13.33 -9.76 -11.94
C GLU A 52 13.18 -8.24 -11.69
N ALA A 53 11.94 -7.74 -11.59
CA ALA A 53 11.68 -6.35 -11.20
C ALA A 53 11.77 -6.13 -9.68
N ASP A 54 11.51 -7.17 -8.89
CA ASP A 54 11.53 -7.18 -7.42
C ASP A 54 12.97 -7.36 -6.86
N GLU A 55 13.85 -8.10 -7.56
CA GLU A 55 15.28 -8.24 -7.21
C GLU A 55 16.09 -6.94 -7.36
N GLY A 56 15.47 -5.84 -7.82
CA GLY A 56 16.07 -4.52 -7.91
C GLY A 56 15.60 -3.52 -6.84
N ASP A 57 14.62 -3.89 -6.02
CA ASP A 57 14.23 -3.10 -4.85
C ASP A 57 14.89 -3.77 -3.65
N GLU A 58 16.16 -3.42 -3.42
CA GLU A 58 16.63 -3.38 -2.03
C GLU A 58 15.60 -2.52 -1.32
N GLU A 59 14.66 -3.15 -0.60
CA GLU A 59 13.83 -2.49 0.40
C GLU A 59 14.81 -1.78 1.33
N GLY A 60 15.15 -0.56 0.96
CA GLY A 60 15.64 0.42 1.87
C GLY A 60 14.55 0.47 2.92
N GLU A 61 14.86 -0.06 4.10
CA GLU A 61 14.43 0.55 5.35
C GLU A 61 14.94 2.01 5.36
N GLU A 62 14.56 2.82 4.36
CA GLU A 62 14.47 4.25 4.52
C GLU A 62 13.40 4.39 5.57
N ASP A 63 13.86 4.52 6.81
CA ASP A 63 13.14 4.96 7.99
C ASP A 63 12.28 6.13 7.51
N ASN A 64 11.05 5.83 7.09
CA ASN A 64 10.18 6.77 6.39
C ASN A 64 9.72 7.72 7.48
N GLN A 65 10.56 8.69 7.79
CA GLN A 65 10.44 9.57 8.95
C GLN A 65 9.07 10.25 8.92
N PHE A 66 8.57 10.56 7.72
CA PHE A 66 7.21 11.01 7.48
C PHE A 66 6.13 10.03 7.97
N LEU A 67 6.21 8.74 7.60
CA LEU A 67 5.25 7.72 8.06
C LEU A 67 5.33 7.53 9.57
N LYS A 68 6.53 7.49 10.14
CA LYS A 68 6.75 7.36 11.58
C LYS A 68 6.20 8.56 12.35
N ASP A 69 6.42 9.76 11.84
CA ASP A 69 5.89 11.00 12.42
C ASP A 69 4.36 11.05 12.31
N LEU A 70 3.80 10.53 11.22
CA LEU A 70 2.35 10.42 11.03
C LEU A 70 1.71 9.36 11.95
N GLU A 71 2.41 8.25 12.21
CA GLU A 71 1.99 7.23 13.18
C GLU A 71 2.04 7.74 14.62
N GLU A 72 3.09 8.50 14.97
CA GLU A 72 3.24 9.13 16.29
C GLU A 72 2.25 10.28 16.50
N ASP A 73 2.08 11.12 15.49
CA ASP A 73 1.16 12.26 15.48
C ASP A 73 0.50 12.43 14.10
N PRO A 74 -0.80 12.11 13.96
CA PRO A 74 -1.55 12.35 12.73
C PRO A 74 -1.57 13.81 12.27
N MET A 75 -1.23 14.75 13.15
CA MET A 75 -1.20 16.19 12.90
C MET A 75 0.20 16.69 12.51
N SER A 76 1.20 15.80 12.45
CA SER A 76 2.62 16.14 12.33
C SER A 76 2.95 17.05 11.16
N HIS A 77 2.30 16.84 10.00
CA HIS A 77 2.57 17.55 8.75
C HIS A 77 1.35 18.33 8.24
N LEU A 78 0.28 18.45 9.05
CA LEU A 78 -0.98 19.03 8.59
C LEU A 78 -0.82 20.50 8.16
N ALA A 79 0.04 21.25 8.83
CA ALA A 79 0.25 22.66 8.59
C ALA A 79 1.32 22.96 7.53
N ASP A 80 1.99 21.95 6.96
CA ASP A 80 3.17 22.16 6.09
C ASP A 80 2.89 23.10 4.91
N HIS A 81 1.69 22.99 4.35
CA HIS A 81 1.24 23.80 3.22
C HIS A 81 1.13 25.31 3.51
N PHE A 82 1.12 25.74 4.78
CA PHE A 82 1.15 27.15 5.16
C PHE A 82 2.57 27.73 5.21
N PHE A 83 3.58 26.87 5.36
CA PHE A 83 4.98 27.29 5.50
C PHE A 83 5.69 27.29 4.14
N SER A 84 6.66 28.18 3.99
CA SER A 84 7.61 28.11 2.88
C SER A 84 8.64 27.00 3.10
N GLU A 85 9.27 26.52 2.03
CA GLU A 85 10.34 25.50 2.12
C GLU A 85 11.46 25.90 3.08
N GLN A 86 11.82 27.19 3.13
CA GLN A 86 12.84 27.70 4.05
C GLN A 86 12.39 27.59 5.51
N GLN A 87 11.11 27.85 5.79
CA GLN A 87 10.55 27.70 7.13
C GLN A 87 10.44 26.24 7.53
N LEU A 88 10.00 25.37 6.62
CA LEU A 88 9.93 23.92 6.87
C LEU A 88 11.32 23.34 7.18
N ALA A 89 12.34 23.69 6.40
CA ALA A 89 13.71 23.21 6.66
C ALA A 89 14.25 23.67 8.03
N TRP A 90 13.90 24.88 8.48
CA TRP A 90 14.26 25.35 9.81
C TRP A 90 13.46 24.63 10.91
N ILE A 91 12.16 24.46 10.72
CA ILE A 91 11.27 23.73 11.63
C ILE A 91 11.71 22.28 11.76
N GLU A 92 12.02 21.59 10.67
CA GLU A 92 12.48 20.20 10.67
C GLU A 92 13.77 20.04 11.49
N LYS A 93 14.70 20.99 11.35
CA LYS A 93 15.97 20.98 12.09
C LYS A 93 15.82 21.19 13.61
N HIS A 94 14.82 21.96 14.05
CA HIS A 94 14.67 22.36 15.46
C HIS A 94 13.53 21.66 16.20
N TYR A 95 12.49 21.26 15.47
CA TYR A 95 11.22 20.74 15.98
C TYR A 95 10.79 19.43 15.31
N ARG A 96 11.57 18.89 14.36
CA ARG A 96 11.27 17.67 13.57
C ARG A 96 10.18 17.85 12.51
N HIS A 97 9.03 18.43 12.85
CA HIS A 97 7.93 18.67 11.89
C HIS A 97 7.03 19.84 12.33
N SER A 98 6.18 20.36 11.43
CA SER A 98 5.36 21.56 11.68
C SER A 98 4.36 21.39 12.83
N GLY A 99 3.75 20.21 12.96
CA GLY A 99 2.84 19.88 14.06
C GLY A 99 3.50 20.00 15.43
N ASN A 100 4.74 19.54 15.59
CA ASN A 100 5.46 19.64 16.87
C ASN A 100 5.93 21.07 17.17
N PHE A 101 6.28 21.85 16.15
CA PHE A 101 6.52 23.28 16.30
C PHE A 101 5.25 23.99 16.81
N MET A 102 4.11 23.77 16.15
CA MET A 102 2.84 24.39 16.57
C MET A 102 2.43 23.94 17.97
N ALA A 103 2.56 22.64 18.28
CA ALA A 103 2.27 22.10 19.62
C ALA A 103 3.17 22.72 20.70
N SER A 104 4.46 22.96 20.41
CA SER A 104 5.40 23.62 21.33
C SER A 104 5.00 25.06 21.66
N HIS A 105 4.32 25.74 20.73
CA HIS A 105 3.81 27.09 20.89
C HIS A 105 2.34 27.14 21.34
N GLY A 106 1.69 25.99 21.56
CA GLY A 106 0.28 25.90 21.96
C GLY A 106 -0.71 26.21 20.83
N LEU A 107 -0.26 26.18 19.58
CA LEU A 107 -1.02 26.47 18.36
C LEU A 107 -1.59 25.18 17.75
N LYS A 108 -2.75 25.27 17.11
CA LYS A 108 -3.43 24.11 16.50
C LYS A 108 -3.17 24.04 15.01
N ALA A 109 -2.59 22.94 14.55
CA ALA A 109 -2.31 22.70 13.13
C ALA A 109 -3.56 22.56 12.22
N PHE A 110 -4.76 22.48 12.81
CA PHE A 110 -6.04 22.44 12.09
C PHE A 110 -6.79 23.78 12.05
N ASP A 111 -6.31 24.80 12.76
CA ASP A 111 -6.93 26.12 12.79
C ASP A 111 -6.13 27.09 11.91
N ASP A 112 -6.78 27.65 10.89
CA ASP A 112 -6.13 28.49 9.89
C ASP A 112 -5.53 29.78 10.48
N GLU A 113 -6.11 30.32 11.57
CA GLU A 113 -5.57 31.52 12.22
C GLU A 113 -4.32 31.18 13.04
N ASP A 114 -4.36 30.06 13.78
CA ASP A 114 -3.19 29.54 14.49
C ASP A 114 -2.06 29.18 13.51
N CYS A 115 -2.38 28.65 12.32
CA CYS A 115 -1.40 28.39 11.25
C CYS A 115 -0.71 29.67 10.76
N LYS A 116 -1.46 30.76 10.56
CA LYS A 116 -0.87 32.06 10.17
C LYS A 116 0.01 32.63 11.28
N GLU A 117 -0.41 32.49 12.54
CA GLU A 117 0.39 32.90 13.70
C GLU A 117 1.68 32.09 13.80
N ALA A 118 1.62 30.78 13.54
CA ALA A 118 2.78 29.91 13.50
C ALA A 118 3.78 30.33 12.40
N VAL A 119 3.30 30.67 11.20
CA VAL A 119 4.14 31.17 10.10
C VAL A 119 4.83 32.49 10.48
N ALA A 120 4.10 33.43 11.10
CA ALA A 120 4.67 34.69 11.56
C ALA A 120 5.74 34.48 12.66
N THR A 121 5.47 33.55 13.58
CA THR A 121 6.40 33.18 14.66
C THR A 121 7.66 32.53 14.10
N ALA A 122 7.53 31.59 13.16
CA ALA A 122 8.67 30.96 12.48
C ALA A 122 9.52 32.00 11.74
N ALA A 123 8.90 32.94 11.03
CA ALA A 123 9.62 34.02 10.35
C ALA A 123 10.40 34.93 11.33
N ALA A 124 9.81 35.25 12.48
CA ALA A 124 10.48 36.05 13.52
C ALA A 124 11.68 35.32 14.16
N LEU A 125 11.55 34.00 14.38
CA LEU A 125 12.61 33.17 14.95
C LEU A 125 13.76 32.91 13.97
N MET A 126 13.48 32.85 12.67
CA MET A 126 14.50 32.71 11.63
C MET A 126 15.23 34.01 11.29
N GLY A 127 14.58 35.16 11.51
CA GLY A 127 15.08 36.49 11.17
C GLY A 127 15.75 37.27 12.31
N SER A 128 15.87 36.68 13.51
CA SER A 128 16.58 37.25 14.68
C SER A 128 17.98 36.67 14.80
#